data_AF-A0A2S2QI21-F1
#
_entry.id   AF-A0A2S2QI21-F1
#
_cell.length_a   1.000
_cell.length_b   1.000
_cell.length_c   1.000
_cell.angle_alpha   90.00
_cell.angle_beta   90.00
_cell.angle_gamma   90.00
#
_symmetry.space_group_name_H-M   'P 1'
#
loop_
_entity.id
_entity.type
_entity.pdbx_description
1 polymer ?
#
loop_
_entity_poly.entity_id
_entity_poly.type
_entity_poly.pdbx_seq_one_letter_code
_entity_poly.pdbx_strand_id
1 'polypeptide(L)'
;AETNMFRTNGQNLSSMGNKKRDINGPLIVVSNRLPFVLSKNSDGELVRKQSAGGLVTAVAPVVVECKGTWIGWSGSFDLKPGDPIPESDPEDKAPTAGLKSNQIIPVHIDKSEFEEFYNGCCNGTFWPLFHSMPDRANFVSKDWKVINN
;
A
#
# COMPACT_ATOMS: atom_id res chain seq x y z
N ALA A 1 34.65 28.26 56.15
CA ALA A 1 33.43 27.66 56.70
C ALA A 1 32.81 26.77 55.62
N GLU A 2 32.66 25.49 55.96
CA GLU A 2 31.70 24.49 55.42
C GLU A 2 31.79 24.00 53.95
N THR A 3 32.42 22.81 53.84
CA THR A 3 31.95 21.55 53.26
C THR A 3 30.60 21.53 52.51
N ASN A 4 30.57 21.09 51.24
CA ASN A 4 30.02 19.77 50.85
C ASN A 4 30.05 19.49 49.33
N MET A 5 30.75 18.41 49.03
CA MET A 5 30.52 17.40 48.00
C MET A 5 29.08 17.31 47.43
N PHE A 6 28.93 17.35 46.11
CA PHE A 6 27.98 16.48 45.38
C PHE A 6 28.59 16.04 44.04
N ARG A 7 28.88 14.74 43.97
CA ARG A 7 29.02 13.97 42.73
C ARG A 7 27.65 13.77 42.09
N THR A 8 27.67 13.38 40.82
CA THR A 8 26.61 12.87 39.92
C THR A 8 26.16 13.90 38.88
N ASN A 9 25.95 13.58 37.61
CA ASN A 9 26.06 12.35 36.85
C ASN A 9 26.25 12.76 35.37
N GLY A 10 26.97 11.95 34.60
CA GLY A 10 27.05 12.09 33.16
C GLY A 10 25.64 12.08 32.57
N GLN A 11 25.21 13.22 32.04
CA GLN A 11 24.01 13.26 31.22
C GLN A 11 24.35 12.67 29.86
N ASN A 12 23.89 11.43 29.73
CA ASN A 12 23.87 10.61 28.54
C ASN A 12 23.12 11.36 27.42
N LEU A 13 23.86 11.84 26.41
CA LEU A 13 23.31 12.43 25.19
C LEU A 13 22.58 11.41 24.29
N SER A 14 22.40 10.16 24.75
CA SER A 14 21.75 9.08 24.02
C SER A 14 20.21 9.05 24.13
N SER A 15 19.58 10.00 24.86
CA SER A 15 18.12 9.99 25.08
C SER A 15 17.30 10.82 24.07
N MET A 16 17.93 11.40 23.05
CA MET A 16 17.20 11.87 21.84
C MET A 16 16.81 10.67 20.96
N GLY A 17 16.20 9.67 21.57
CA GLY A 17 15.47 8.64 20.86
C GLY A 17 14.34 9.32 20.12
N ASN A 18 14.30 9.07 18.81
CA ASN A 18 13.28 9.48 17.87
C ASN A 18 11.90 9.21 18.50
N LYS A 19 11.24 10.23 19.09
CA LYS A 19 9.89 10.09 19.62
C LYS A 19 9.00 9.80 18.42
N LYS A 20 8.74 8.51 18.17
CA LYS A 20 7.71 8.05 17.25
C LYS A 20 6.44 8.76 17.68
N ARG A 21 5.91 9.62 16.81
CA ARG A 21 4.63 10.25 17.03
C ARG A 21 3.61 9.13 16.97
N ASP A 22 2.95 8.84 18.08
CA ASP A 22 1.80 7.95 18.09
C ASP A 22 0.76 8.55 17.14
N ILE A 23 0.54 7.87 16.01
CA ILE A 23 -0.48 8.26 15.05
C ILE A 23 -1.82 7.84 15.67
N ASN A 24 -2.44 8.75 16.42
CA ASN A 24 -3.67 8.48 17.19
C ASN A 24 -4.97 8.55 16.35
N GLY A 25 -4.90 8.30 15.04
CA GLY A 25 -6.06 8.29 14.15
C GLY A 25 -6.06 7.04 13.25
N PRO A 26 -7.23 6.52 12.85
CA PRO A 26 -7.30 5.39 11.94
C PRO A 26 -6.68 5.75 10.59
N LEU A 27 -5.63 5.03 10.19
CA LEU A 27 -5.01 5.18 8.87
C LEU A 27 -5.74 4.29 7.85
N ILE A 28 -6.30 4.91 6.81
CA ILE A 28 -6.86 4.20 5.66
C ILE A 28 -6.10 4.65 4.42
N VAL A 29 -5.51 3.70 3.70
CA VAL A 29 -4.84 3.92 2.42
C VAL A 29 -5.73 3.35 1.33
N VAL A 30 -6.04 4.17 0.32
CA VAL A 30 -6.78 3.76 -0.87
C VAL A 30 -5.89 3.98 -2.07
N SER A 31 -5.71 2.96 -2.90
CA SER A 31 -4.93 3.04 -4.14
C SER A 31 -5.51 2.14 -5.22
N ASN A 32 -5.17 2.43 -6.49
CA ASN A 32 -5.65 1.63 -7.62
C ASN A 32 -5.41 0.13 -7.45
N ARG A 33 -4.32 -0.26 -6.78
CA ARG A 33 -3.97 -1.67 -6.53
C ARG A 33 -3.65 -1.88 -5.06
N LEU A 34 -3.87 -3.11 -4.58
CA LEU A 34 -3.26 -3.61 -3.36
C LEU A 34 -1.73 -3.59 -3.47
N PRO A 35 -1.01 -3.66 -2.33
CA PRO A 35 0.44 -3.64 -2.33
C PRO A 35 1.08 -4.97 -2.79
N PHE A 36 0.26 -5.96 -3.15
CA PHE A 36 0.62 -7.24 -3.77
C PHE A 36 -0.52 -7.70 -4.68
N VAL A 37 -0.26 -8.68 -5.53
CA VAL A 37 -1.27 -9.35 -6.34
C VAL A 37 -1.76 -10.60 -5.60
N LEU A 38 -3.07 -10.84 -5.61
CA LEU A 38 -3.65 -12.11 -5.16
C LEU A 38 -3.83 -13.03 -6.36
N SER A 39 -3.25 -14.23 -6.29
CA SER A 39 -3.35 -15.24 -7.34
C SER A 39 -3.54 -16.62 -6.72
N LYS A 40 -4.14 -17.56 -7.46
CA LYS A 40 -4.22 -18.96 -7.02
C LYS A 40 -2.94 -19.72 -7.40
N ASN A 41 -2.42 -20.53 -6.48
CA ASN A 41 -1.32 -21.47 -6.76
C ASN A 41 -1.83 -22.71 -7.52
N SER A 42 -0.94 -23.68 -7.77
CA SER A 42 -1.29 -24.95 -8.45
C SER A 42 -2.37 -25.75 -7.72
N ASP A 43 -2.47 -25.59 -6.40
CA ASP A 43 -3.41 -26.30 -5.54
C ASP A 43 -4.74 -25.54 -5.39
N GLY A 44 -4.87 -24.37 -6.03
CA GLY A 44 -6.06 -23.54 -6.02
C GLY A 44 -6.16 -22.56 -4.83
N GLU A 45 -5.16 -22.53 -3.96
CA GLU A 45 -5.12 -21.65 -2.79
C GLU A 45 -4.66 -20.24 -3.17
N LEU A 46 -5.27 -19.23 -2.55
CA LEU A 46 -4.84 -17.84 -2.74
C LEU A 46 -3.49 -17.59 -2.07
N VAL A 47 -2.58 -17.01 -2.84
CA VAL A 47 -1.25 -16.60 -2.38
C VAL A 47 -1.00 -15.13 -2.72
N ARG A 48 -0.17 -14.48 -1.90
CA ARG A 48 0.32 -13.13 -2.16
C ARG A 48 1.52 -13.19 -3.09
N LYS A 49 1.46 -12.47 -4.20
CA LYS A 49 2.60 -12.24 -5.08
C LYS A 49 3.04 -10.78 -4.95
N GLN A 50 4.26 -10.60 -4.44
CA GLN A 50 4.82 -9.27 -4.18
C GLN A 50 4.80 -8.39 -5.44
N SER A 51 4.40 -7.13 -5.26
CA SER A 51 4.45 -6.11 -6.31
C SER A 51 5.56 -5.12 -6.01
N ALA A 52 6.48 -4.93 -6.95
CA ALA A 52 7.49 -3.90 -6.85
C ALA A 52 6.88 -2.53 -7.20
N GLY A 53 7.16 -1.50 -6.40
CA GLY A 53 6.76 -0.13 -6.71
C GLY A 53 7.07 0.85 -5.59
N GLY A 54 7.48 2.07 -5.93
CA GLY A 54 7.87 3.10 -4.96
C GLY A 54 6.78 3.43 -3.94
N LEU A 55 5.51 3.40 -4.36
CA LEU A 55 4.36 3.58 -3.47
C LEU A 55 4.31 2.51 -2.38
N VAL A 56 4.43 1.23 -2.77
CA VAL A 56 4.38 0.10 -1.83
C VAL A 56 5.54 0.18 -0.86
N THR A 57 6.76 0.42 -1.37
CA THR A 57 7.96 0.55 -0.54
C THR A 57 7.85 1.67 0.49
N ALA A 58 7.24 2.80 0.13
CA ALA A 58 7.13 3.95 1.02
C ALA A 58 5.98 3.82 2.03
N VAL A 59 4.84 3.27 1.63
CA VAL A 59 3.58 3.35 2.40
C VAL A 59 3.32 2.10 3.24
N ALA A 60 3.69 0.91 2.77
CA ALA A 60 3.37 -0.34 3.49
C ALA A 60 3.91 -0.38 4.93
N PRO A 61 5.15 0.05 5.23
CA PRO A 61 5.65 0.08 6.61
C PRO A 61 4.80 0.97 7.54
N VAL A 62 4.27 2.08 7.01
CA VAL A 62 3.42 3.01 7.78
C VAL A 62 2.08 2.35 8.10
N VAL A 63 1.48 1.63 7.14
CA VAL A 63 0.22 0.91 7.36
C VAL A 63 0.37 -0.21 8.40
N VAL A 64 1.50 -0.94 8.35
CA VAL A 64 1.82 -1.96 9.35
C VAL A 64 1.96 -1.34 10.74
N GLU A 65 2.77 -0.29 10.87
CA GLU A 65 3.04 0.38 12.15
C GLU A 65 1.78 0.97 12.78
N CYS A 66 0.92 1.59 11.96
CA CYS A 66 -0.31 2.23 12.44
C CYS A 66 -1.48 1.27 12.60
N LYS A 67 -1.30 -0.03 12.31
CA LYS A 67 -2.40 -1.02 12.22
C LYS A 67 -3.53 -0.52 11.31
N GLY A 68 -3.16 0.17 10.23
CA GLY A 68 -4.09 0.78 9.28
C GLY A 68 -4.72 -0.23 8.34
N THR A 69 -5.61 0.25 7.47
CA THR A 69 -6.28 -0.54 6.42
C THR A 69 -5.81 -0.09 5.05
N TRP A 70 -5.57 -1.05 4.15
CA TRP A 70 -5.27 -0.82 2.74
C TRP A 70 -6.40 -1.35 1.86
N ILE A 71 -6.94 -0.47 1.02
CA ILE A 71 -8.01 -0.74 0.08
C ILE A 71 -7.49 -0.60 -1.35
N GLY A 72 -7.77 -1.57 -2.22
CA GLY A 72 -7.40 -1.48 -3.63
C GLY A 72 -7.71 -2.73 -4.42
N TRP A 73 -7.53 -2.68 -5.75
CA TRP A 73 -7.76 -3.85 -6.60
C TRP A 73 -6.72 -4.95 -6.36
N SER A 74 -7.17 -6.19 -6.34
CA SER A 74 -6.35 -7.37 -5.99
C SER A 74 -5.32 -7.78 -7.04
N GLY A 75 -5.38 -7.21 -8.25
CA GLY A 75 -4.57 -7.67 -9.38
C GLY A 75 -5.12 -8.91 -10.08
N SER A 76 -6.30 -9.41 -9.68
CA SER A 76 -6.94 -10.59 -10.26
C SER A 76 -8.44 -10.38 -10.45
N PHE A 77 -8.96 -10.92 -11.55
CA PHE A 77 -10.40 -10.98 -11.84
C PHE A 77 -11.05 -12.26 -11.30
N ASP A 78 -10.24 -13.23 -10.84
CA ASP A 78 -10.72 -14.53 -10.36
C ASP A 78 -10.99 -14.55 -8.85
N LEU A 79 -10.72 -13.43 -8.17
CA LEU A 79 -11.02 -13.24 -6.76
C LEU A 79 -12.54 -13.07 -6.57
N LYS A 80 -13.12 -13.86 -5.66
CA LYS A 80 -14.55 -13.76 -5.34
C LYS A 80 -14.76 -12.99 -4.04
N PRO A 81 -15.90 -12.30 -3.89
CA PRO A 81 -16.30 -11.74 -2.61
C PRO A 81 -16.31 -12.80 -1.51
N GLY A 82 -15.60 -12.53 -0.42
CA GLY A 82 -15.49 -13.45 0.72
C GLY A 82 -14.34 -14.46 0.63
N ASP A 83 -13.59 -14.51 -0.48
CA ASP A 83 -12.35 -15.29 -0.54
C ASP A 83 -11.39 -14.82 0.57
N PRO A 84 -10.81 -15.74 1.37
CA PRO A 84 -9.95 -15.36 2.48
C PRO A 84 -8.63 -14.79 1.97
N ILE A 85 -8.24 -13.63 2.49
CA ILE A 85 -6.94 -13.04 2.18
C ILE A 85 -5.87 -13.85 2.92
N PRO A 86 -4.89 -14.46 2.22
CA PRO A 86 -3.80 -15.18 2.86
C PRO A 86 -3.06 -14.27 3.84
N GLU A 87 -2.56 -14.81 4.94
CA GLU A 87 -1.78 -14.06 5.93
C GLU A 87 -0.39 -13.67 5.39
N SER A 88 0.24 -12.66 5.99
CA SER A 88 1.65 -12.35 5.69
C SER A 88 2.54 -13.49 6.17
N ASP A 89 3.50 -13.89 5.35
CA ASP A 89 4.58 -14.79 5.76
C ASP A 89 5.44 -14.11 6.85
N PRO A 90 5.67 -14.74 8.02
CA PRO A 90 6.55 -14.21 9.06
C PRO A 90 8.01 -14.00 8.60
N GLU A 91 8.46 -14.75 7.60
CA GLU A 91 9.83 -14.67 7.06
C GLU A 91 9.93 -13.69 5.87
N ASP A 92 8.84 -13.01 5.52
CA ASP A 92 8.83 -12.01 4.45
C ASP A 92 9.74 -10.82 4.79
N LYS A 93 10.54 -10.39 3.80
CA LYS A 93 11.43 -9.22 3.88
C LYS A 93 11.03 -8.12 2.90
N ALA A 94 9.95 -8.33 2.14
CA ALA A 94 9.39 -7.32 1.26
C ALA A 94 8.83 -6.14 2.08
N PRO A 95 8.57 -4.98 1.44
CA PRO A 95 7.99 -3.84 2.15
C PRO A 95 6.61 -4.11 2.78
N THR A 96 5.92 -5.16 2.32
CA THR A 96 4.61 -5.58 2.83
C THR A 96 4.70 -6.57 4.00
N ALA A 97 5.92 -6.90 4.45
CA ALA A 97 6.15 -7.77 5.59
C ALA A 97 5.40 -7.26 6.83
N GLY A 98 4.63 -8.16 7.47
CA GLY A 98 3.84 -7.85 8.65
C GLY A 98 2.46 -7.24 8.37
N LEU A 99 2.12 -6.95 7.11
CA LEU A 99 0.80 -6.45 6.72
C LEU A 99 -0.25 -7.56 6.84
N LYS A 100 -1.13 -7.46 7.83
CA LYS A 100 -2.04 -8.56 8.18
C LYS A 100 -3.20 -8.73 7.22
N SER A 101 -3.72 -9.95 7.11
CA SER A 101 -4.89 -10.26 6.27
C SER A 101 -6.09 -9.35 6.57
N ASN A 102 -6.34 -9.06 7.85
CA ASN A 102 -7.42 -8.18 8.30
C ASN A 102 -7.21 -6.69 8.01
N GLN A 103 -6.02 -6.29 7.57
CA GLN A 103 -5.70 -4.92 7.15
C GLN A 103 -5.99 -4.70 5.66
N ILE A 104 -6.44 -5.72 4.93
CA ILE A 104 -6.57 -5.69 3.48
C ILE A 104 -8.05 -5.77 3.10
N ILE A 105 -8.49 -4.82 2.27
CA ILE A 105 -9.82 -4.84 1.68
C ILE A 105 -9.68 -4.84 0.15
N PRO A 106 -9.91 -5.99 -0.52
CA PRO A 106 -9.87 -6.04 -1.98
C PRO A 106 -11.08 -5.31 -2.58
N VAL A 107 -10.83 -4.48 -3.57
CA VAL A 107 -11.86 -3.91 -4.45
C VAL A 107 -12.01 -4.84 -5.64
N HIS A 108 -13.25 -5.21 -5.95
CA HIS A 108 -13.59 -5.96 -7.15
C HIS A 108 -13.89 -4.94 -8.25
N ILE A 109 -13.32 -5.18 -9.42
CA ILE A 109 -13.53 -4.36 -10.61
C ILE A 109 -13.77 -5.31 -11.77
N ASP A 110 -14.74 -4.98 -12.61
CA ASP A 110 -15.00 -5.78 -13.78
C ASP A 110 -13.89 -5.59 -14.81
N LYS A 111 -13.69 -6.60 -15.66
CA LYS A 111 -12.62 -6.56 -16.67
C LYS A 111 -12.78 -5.36 -17.62
N SER A 112 -13.99 -5.04 -18.04
CA SER A 112 -14.26 -3.89 -18.90
C SER A 112 -13.92 -2.56 -18.21
N GLU A 113 -14.32 -2.40 -16.95
CA GLU A 113 -14.01 -1.20 -16.17
C GLU A 113 -12.51 -1.06 -15.94
N PHE A 114 -11.80 -2.15 -15.67
CA PHE A 114 -10.34 -2.13 -15.55
C PHE A 114 -9.66 -1.68 -16.85
N GLU A 115 -10.10 -2.21 -17.99
CA GLU A 115 -9.53 -1.83 -19.29
C GLU A 115 -9.77 -0.35 -19.59
N GLU A 116 -10.98 0.17 -19.33
CA GLU A 116 -11.34 1.56 -19.64
C GLU A 116 -10.72 2.55 -18.63
N PHE A 117 -10.78 2.25 -17.33
CA PHE A 117 -10.24 3.11 -16.28
C PHE A 117 -8.71 2.99 -16.15
N TYR A 118 -8.21 1.79 -15.83
CA TYR A 118 -6.81 1.62 -15.46
C TYR A 118 -5.91 1.63 -16.69
N ASN A 119 -6.24 0.87 -17.73
CA ASN A 119 -5.42 0.83 -18.95
C ASN A 119 -5.68 2.05 -19.86
N GLY A 120 -6.95 2.44 -20.05
CA GLY A 120 -7.35 3.60 -20.84
C GLY A 120 -6.96 4.92 -20.18
N CYS A 121 -7.70 5.34 -19.15
CA CYS A 121 -7.45 6.64 -18.51
C CYS A 121 -6.12 6.74 -17.77
N CYS A 122 -5.86 5.85 -16.79
CA CYS A 122 -4.67 5.98 -15.95
C CYS A 122 -3.38 5.80 -16.75
N ASN A 123 -3.24 4.69 -17.49
CA ASN A 123 -2.00 4.36 -18.19
C ASN A 123 -1.93 4.91 -19.63
N GLY A 124 -3.06 5.02 -20.33
CA GLY A 124 -3.12 5.50 -21.71
C GLY A 124 -3.18 7.03 -21.83
N THR A 125 -3.77 7.72 -20.85
CA THR A 125 -3.89 9.19 -20.87
C THR A 125 -3.04 9.87 -19.81
N PHE A 126 -3.31 9.63 -18.53
CA PHE A 126 -2.73 10.41 -17.43
C PHE A 126 -1.24 10.14 -17.22
N TRP A 127 -0.83 8.88 -17.30
CA TRP A 127 0.57 8.52 -17.11
C TRP A 127 1.49 9.23 -18.12
N PRO A 128 1.26 9.18 -19.45
CA PRO A 128 2.03 9.96 -20.40
C PRO A 128 2.02 11.47 -20.12
N LEU A 129 0.85 12.04 -19.79
CA LEU A 129 0.73 13.47 -19.51
C LEU A 129 1.56 13.91 -18.30
N PHE A 130 1.47 13.19 -17.18
CA PHE A 130 2.22 13.51 -15.96
C PHE A 130 3.71 13.20 -16.07
N HIS A 131 4.13 12.45 -17.10
CA HIS A 131 5.53 12.15 -17.37
C HIS A 131 6.10 12.93 -18.57
N SER A 132 5.47 14.04 -18.94
CA SER A 132 5.94 14.94 -20.02
C SER A 132 6.06 14.25 -21.40
N MET A 133 5.17 13.28 -21.68
CA MET A 133 5.04 12.58 -22.96
C MET A 133 3.65 12.80 -23.57
N PRO A 134 3.23 14.05 -23.83
CA PRO A 134 1.87 14.35 -24.28
C PRO A 134 1.53 13.76 -25.66
N ASP A 135 2.53 13.53 -26.51
CA ASP A 135 2.42 12.86 -27.81
C ASP A 135 1.97 11.39 -27.70
N ARG A 136 2.14 10.78 -26.53
CA ARG A 136 1.73 9.40 -26.24
C ARG A 136 0.40 9.30 -25.50
N ALA A 137 -0.20 10.43 -25.12
CA ALA A 137 -1.48 10.44 -24.43
C ALA A 137 -2.62 10.14 -25.41
N ASN A 138 -3.38 9.09 -25.14
CA ASN A 138 -4.56 8.73 -25.91
C ASN A 138 -5.81 9.28 -25.23
N PHE A 139 -6.62 10.07 -25.95
CA PHE A 139 -7.85 10.67 -25.42
C PHE A 139 -9.06 9.96 -26.04
N VAL A 140 -9.70 9.09 -25.26
CA VAL A 140 -10.89 8.36 -25.69
C VAL A 140 -12.07 8.73 -24.79
N SER A 141 -13.16 9.21 -25.39
CA SER A 141 -14.33 9.68 -24.63
C SER A 141 -14.98 8.59 -23.78
N LYS A 142 -14.91 7.32 -24.19
CA LYS A 142 -15.50 6.20 -23.44
C LYS A 142 -14.80 6.00 -22.10
N ASP A 143 -13.47 6.05 -22.09
CA ASP A 143 -12.62 5.83 -20.91
C ASP A 143 -12.93 6.89 -19.84
N TRP A 144 -13.17 8.14 -20.26
CA TRP A 144 -13.53 9.24 -19.36
C TRP A 144 -14.87 9.06 -18.63
N LYS A 145 -15.84 8.38 -19.26
CA LYS A 145 -17.16 8.15 -18.65
C LYS A 145 -17.08 7.22 -17.45
N VAL A 146 -16.13 6.27 -17.44
CA VAL A 146 -15.94 5.33 -16.34
C VAL A 146 -15.50 6.03 -15.04
N ILE A 147 -14.76 7.13 -15.14
CA ILE A 147 -14.33 7.90 -13.94
C ILE A 147 -15.51 8.57 -13.24
N ASN A 148 -16.59 8.89 -13.97
CA ASN A 148 -17.70 9.73 -13.49
C ASN A 148 -19.01 8.97 -13.26
N ASN A 149 -18.99 7.64 -13.32
CA ASN A 149 -20.16 6.79 -13.09
C ASN A 149 -20.40 6.52 -11.60
#